data_AF-A0AAD8HE18-F1
#
_entry.id   AF-A0AAD8HE18-F1
#
_cell.length_a   1.000
_cell.length_b   1.000
_cell.length_c   1.000
_cell.angle_alpha   90.00
_cell.angle_beta   90.00
_cell.angle_gamma   90.00
#
_symmetry.space_group_name_H-M   'P 1'
#
loop_
_entity.id
_entity.type
_entity.pdbx_description
1 polymer ?
#
loop_
_entity_poly.entity_id
_entity_poly.type
_entity_poly.pdbx_seq_one_letter_code
_entity_poly.pdbx_strand_id
1 'polypeptide(L)'
;MIRKETDVAEHPYNRTDAFAPTASRSSYFDNVVARWKGQEFEYGRNFVYLKMIDLSSNELTGEIPIGITRLLELKGLNLSENRFEGKVPLEIGQLKQLECLDLSANKFSGEIPQSLSGLNFLAYLNLSHNNFSGRIPSGTQLDGLGISTYEGNTELCGKPLPNICPGDEPSDIFQPSLNESEVEDDNEYERWLYVSAVVGFSSTFWGFIGTLVLNRRWRHAYFLFLENLKEKIYVATTVRINKLQRRI
;
A
#
# COMPACT_ATOMS: atom_id res chain seq x y z
N MET A 1 -6.59 6.19 -35.14
CA MET A 1 -7.98 6.63 -35.40
C MET A 1 -8.31 6.22 -36.83
N ILE A 2 -8.92 5.06 -37.02
CA ILE A 2 -9.31 4.61 -38.35
C ILE A 2 -10.83 4.78 -38.42
N ARG A 3 -11.27 5.77 -39.19
CA ARG A 3 -12.68 5.95 -39.53
C ARG A 3 -13.01 4.89 -40.58
N LYS A 4 -13.88 3.95 -40.26
CA LYS A 4 -14.54 3.13 -41.27
C LYS A 4 -16.01 3.51 -41.31
N GLU A 5 -16.42 3.98 -42.47
CA GLU A 5 -17.81 4.21 -42.84
C GLU A 5 -18.55 2.87 -42.86
N THR A 6 -19.78 2.92 -42.39
CA THR A 6 -20.76 1.85 -42.38
C THR A 6 -21.23 1.55 -43.80
N ASP A 7 -21.14 0.30 -44.22
CA ASP A 7 -22.04 -0.25 -45.23
C ASP A 7 -22.75 -1.49 -44.67
N VAL A 8 -24.07 -1.41 -44.74
CA VAL A 8 -25.05 -2.41 -44.32
C VAL A 8 -25.17 -3.45 -45.43
N ALA A 9 -25.03 -4.73 -45.11
CA ALA A 9 -25.57 -5.81 -45.91
C ALA A 9 -25.91 -7.03 -45.03
N GLU A 10 -27.08 -7.60 -45.31
CA GLU A 10 -27.81 -8.60 -44.55
C GLU A 10 -27.24 -10.04 -44.63
N HIS A 11 -27.74 -10.85 -43.70
CA HIS A 11 -27.65 -12.31 -43.52
C HIS A 11 -27.80 -13.19 -44.79
N PRO A 12 -27.27 -14.43 -44.80
CA PRO A 12 -28.07 -15.57 -44.33
C PRO A 12 -27.32 -16.62 -43.50
N TYR A 13 -28.07 -17.18 -42.54
CA TYR A 13 -27.80 -18.44 -41.83
C TYR A 13 -27.61 -19.62 -42.79
N ASN A 14 -26.70 -20.55 -42.46
CA ASN A 14 -26.85 -21.97 -42.84
C ASN A 14 -26.25 -22.90 -41.77
N ARG A 15 -27.01 -23.95 -41.44
CA ARG A 15 -26.83 -24.94 -40.37
C ARG A 15 -26.66 -26.32 -41.01
N THR A 16 -25.60 -27.05 -40.64
CA THR A 16 -25.35 -28.52 -40.70
C THR A 16 -23.83 -28.70 -40.48
N ASP A 17 -23.23 -29.56 -39.64
CA ASP A 17 -23.62 -30.78 -38.93
C ASP A 17 -22.73 -30.99 -37.68
N ALA A 18 -23.12 -31.95 -36.85
CA ALA A 18 -22.55 -32.28 -35.55
C ALA A 18 -21.32 -33.23 -35.58
N PHE A 19 -20.62 -33.24 -34.44
CA PHE A 19 -19.76 -34.27 -33.82
C PHE A 19 -18.22 -34.14 -33.81
N ALA A 20 -17.75 -33.99 -32.56
CA ALA A 20 -16.48 -34.37 -31.91
C ALA A 20 -15.37 -33.30 -31.72
N PRO A 21 -14.74 -33.28 -30.52
CA PRO A 21 -14.08 -32.10 -29.97
C PRO A 21 -12.59 -32.12 -30.28
N THR A 22 -12.11 -31.10 -30.98
CA THR A 22 -10.68 -30.79 -31.02
C THR A 22 -10.45 -29.55 -30.20
N ALA A 23 -9.54 -29.67 -29.24
CA ALA A 23 -9.11 -28.62 -28.33
C ALA A 23 -8.55 -27.43 -29.11
N SER A 24 -9.45 -26.52 -29.51
CA SER A 24 -9.07 -25.20 -29.96
C SER A 24 -9.07 -24.32 -28.71
N ARG A 25 -7.86 -23.94 -28.29
CA ARG A 25 -7.63 -22.96 -27.25
C ARG A 25 -8.30 -21.67 -27.74
N SER A 26 -9.54 -21.45 -27.33
CA SER A 26 -10.28 -20.23 -27.65
C SER A 26 -9.53 -19.06 -27.04
N SER A 27 -8.70 -18.39 -27.85
CA SER A 27 -8.12 -17.11 -27.47
C SER A 27 -9.26 -16.12 -27.46
N TYR A 28 -9.78 -15.82 -26.27
CA TYR A 28 -10.64 -14.66 -26.10
C TYR A 28 -9.82 -13.43 -26.51
N PHE A 29 -10.26 -12.73 -27.55
CA PHE A 29 -9.74 -11.41 -27.87
C PHE A 29 -10.47 -10.43 -26.94
N ASP A 30 -9.74 -9.85 -25.98
CA ASP A 30 -10.25 -8.85 -25.01
C ASP A 30 -10.50 -7.50 -25.70
N ASN A 31 -11.49 -7.47 -26.61
CA ASN A 31 -11.99 -6.22 -27.16
C ASN A 31 -13.16 -5.76 -26.29
N VAL A 32 -13.00 -4.62 -25.59
CA VAL A 32 -14.10 -3.97 -24.88
C VAL A 32 -14.64 -2.85 -25.74
N VAL A 33 -15.95 -2.87 -25.98
CA VAL A 33 -16.68 -1.78 -26.62
C VAL A 33 -17.23 -0.89 -25.50
N ALA A 34 -16.62 0.29 -25.32
CA ALA A 34 -17.14 1.29 -24.42
C ALA A 34 -17.99 2.29 -25.22
N ARG A 35 -19.23 2.53 -24.77
CA ARG A 35 -20.10 3.55 -25.36
C ARG A 35 -20.11 4.78 -24.46
N TRP A 36 -19.55 5.89 -24.93
CA TRP A 36 -19.51 7.16 -24.22
C TRP A 36 -20.03 8.29 -25.09
N LYS A 37 -21.00 9.07 -24.60
CA LYS A 37 -21.69 10.15 -25.34
C LYS A 37 -22.17 9.75 -26.75
N GLY A 38 -22.69 8.54 -26.89
CA GLY A 38 -23.18 8.02 -28.17
C GLY A 38 -22.08 7.63 -29.16
N GLN A 39 -20.81 7.71 -28.77
CA GLN A 39 -19.67 7.23 -29.53
C GLN A 39 -19.21 5.89 -28.98
N GLU A 40 -18.96 4.95 -29.88
CA GLU A 40 -18.42 3.63 -29.55
C GLU A 40 -16.91 3.62 -29.76
N PHE A 41 -16.18 3.24 -28.71
CA PHE A 41 -14.74 3.09 -28.73
C PHE A 41 -14.40 1.63 -28.50
N GLU A 42 -13.73 1.02 -29.48
CA GLU A 42 -13.23 -0.33 -29.40
C GLU A 42 -11.78 -0.32 -28.91
N TYR A 43 -11.56 -0.83 -27.69
CA TYR A 43 -10.24 -0.97 -27.11
C TYR A 43 -9.76 -2.40 -27.29
N GLY A 44 -8.91 -2.64 -28.30
CA GLY A 44 -8.56 -3.99 -28.74
C GLY A 44 -7.19 -4.52 -28.29
N ARG A 45 -6.38 -3.81 -27.50
CA ARG A 45 -5.05 -4.30 -27.05
C ARG A 45 -4.24 -3.42 -26.06
N ASN A 46 -4.86 -2.60 -25.22
CA ASN A 46 -4.10 -1.62 -24.39
C ASN A 46 -4.29 -1.74 -22.88
N PHE A 47 -4.84 -2.84 -22.36
CA PHE A 47 -4.90 -3.05 -20.91
C PHE A 47 -3.51 -3.25 -20.26
N VAL A 48 -2.51 -3.67 -21.05
CA VAL A 48 -1.10 -3.85 -20.60
C VAL A 48 -0.45 -2.53 -20.14
N TYR A 49 -0.94 -1.38 -20.60
CA TYR A 49 -0.40 -0.08 -20.19
C TYR A 49 -1.20 0.57 -19.06
N LEU A 50 -2.33 -0.02 -18.67
CA LEU A 50 -3.18 0.53 -17.64
C LEU A 50 -2.57 0.20 -16.27
N LYS A 51 -1.79 1.14 -15.75
CA LYS A 51 -1.09 0.99 -14.47
C LYS A 51 -1.88 1.56 -13.30
N MET A 52 -2.83 2.44 -13.55
CA MET A 52 -3.62 3.09 -12.52
C MET A 52 -5.06 3.24 -12.99
N ILE A 53 -5.99 2.83 -12.15
CA ILE A 53 -7.41 3.10 -12.27
C ILE A 53 -7.80 3.93 -11.06
N ASP A 54 -8.37 5.10 -11.31
CA ASP A 54 -9.03 5.89 -10.29
C ASP A 54 -10.47 6.16 -10.74
N LEU A 55 -11.42 5.60 -10.00
CA LEU A 55 -12.86 5.77 -10.17
C LEU A 55 -13.50 6.27 -8.88
N SER A 56 -12.70 6.84 -7.97
CA SER A 56 -13.17 7.30 -6.66
C SER A 56 -14.19 8.43 -6.74
N SER A 57 -14.96 8.62 -5.66
CA SER A 57 -15.91 9.72 -5.48
C SER A 57 -16.97 9.78 -6.60
N ASN A 58 -17.62 8.64 -6.85
CA ASN A 58 -18.69 8.50 -7.84
C ASN A 58 -19.92 7.80 -7.22
N GLU A 59 -20.95 7.55 -8.04
CA GLU A 59 -22.14 6.80 -7.63
C GLU A 59 -22.16 5.39 -8.25
N LEU A 60 -20.99 4.77 -8.47
CA LEU A 60 -20.92 3.44 -9.07
C LEU A 60 -21.51 2.39 -8.12
N THR A 61 -22.27 1.46 -8.66
CA THR A 61 -23.01 0.42 -7.92
C THR A 61 -22.70 -0.98 -8.46
N GLY A 62 -23.11 -2.01 -7.73
CA GLY A 62 -22.90 -3.41 -8.10
C GLY A 62 -21.57 -3.94 -7.57
N GLU A 63 -21.14 -5.10 -8.06
CA GLU A 63 -19.92 -5.77 -7.60
C GLU A 63 -18.69 -5.36 -8.43
N ILE A 64 -17.48 -5.62 -7.91
CA ILE A 64 -16.24 -5.46 -8.69
C ILE A 64 -16.25 -6.52 -9.81
N PRO A 65 -16.20 -6.12 -11.09
CA PRO A 65 -16.19 -7.08 -12.18
C PRO A 65 -14.89 -7.86 -12.18
N ILE A 66 -14.99 -9.19 -12.31
CA ILE A 66 -13.84 -10.11 -12.36
C ILE A 66 -12.83 -9.75 -13.46
N GLY A 67 -13.24 -9.02 -14.50
CA GLY A 67 -12.34 -8.54 -15.55
C GLY A 67 -11.20 -7.65 -15.05
N ILE A 68 -11.37 -6.93 -13.93
CA ILE A 68 -10.32 -6.09 -13.34
C ILE A 68 -9.11 -6.92 -12.92
N THR A 69 -9.30 -8.18 -12.52
CA THR A 69 -8.20 -9.05 -12.08
C THR A 69 -7.31 -9.54 -13.22
N ARG A 70 -7.71 -9.31 -14.48
CA ARG A 70 -6.90 -9.61 -15.68
C ARG A 70 -5.88 -8.51 -15.98
N LEU A 71 -5.92 -7.38 -15.29
CA LEU A 71 -5.01 -6.25 -15.48
C LEU A 71 -3.70 -6.46 -14.72
N LEU A 72 -2.92 -7.48 -15.11
CA LEU A 72 -1.78 -7.97 -14.33
C LEU A 72 -0.66 -6.94 -14.06
N GLU A 73 -0.59 -5.87 -14.86
CA GLU A 73 0.37 -4.76 -14.75
C GLU A 73 -0.17 -3.57 -13.92
N LEU A 74 -1.36 -3.70 -13.33
CA LEU A 74 -1.99 -2.64 -12.54
C LEU A 74 -1.21 -2.43 -11.23
N LYS A 75 -0.87 -1.17 -10.97
CA LYS A 75 -0.17 -0.69 -9.77
C LYS A 75 -1.09 0.03 -8.80
N GLY A 76 -2.11 0.71 -9.29
CA GLY A 76 -3.06 1.46 -8.47
C GLY A 76 -4.50 1.14 -8.85
N LEU A 77 -5.33 0.83 -7.85
CA LEU A 77 -6.77 0.71 -7.98
C LEU A 77 -7.44 1.50 -6.88
N ASN A 78 -8.06 2.61 -7.25
CA ASN A 78 -8.86 3.43 -6.35
C ASN A 78 -10.34 3.36 -6.76
N LEU A 79 -11.16 2.75 -5.90
CA LEU A 79 -12.62 2.63 -6.05
C LEU A 79 -13.35 3.28 -4.87
N SER A 80 -12.66 4.10 -4.07
CA SER A 80 -13.21 4.65 -2.84
C SER A 80 -14.40 5.58 -3.06
N GLU A 81 -15.18 5.85 -2.02
CA GLU A 81 -16.31 6.78 -2.05
C GLU A 81 -17.29 6.48 -3.20
N ASN A 82 -17.79 5.25 -3.23
CA ASN A 82 -18.76 4.77 -4.21
C ASN A 82 -19.88 4.00 -3.48
N ARG A 83 -20.68 3.25 -4.24
CA ARG A 83 -21.76 2.40 -3.71
C ARG A 83 -21.59 0.95 -4.16
N PHE A 84 -20.34 0.51 -4.35
CA PHE A 84 -20.06 -0.90 -4.67
C PHE A 84 -20.51 -1.81 -3.52
N GLU A 85 -21.04 -2.97 -3.87
CA GLU A 85 -21.60 -3.96 -2.95
C GLU A 85 -21.05 -5.37 -3.27
N GLY A 86 -21.49 -6.36 -2.49
CA GLY A 86 -21.03 -7.74 -2.64
C GLY A 86 -19.63 -7.98 -2.06
N LYS A 87 -18.98 -9.06 -2.50
CA LYS A 87 -17.66 -9.48 -1.98
C LYS A 87 -16.54 -8.98 -2.87
N VAL A 88 -15.37 -8.75 -2.28
CA VAL A 88 -14.14 -8.54 -3.06
C VAL A 88 -13.73 -9.90 -3.67
N PRO A 89 -13.50 -9.99 -5.00
CA PRO A 89 -13.16 -11.24 -5.65
C PRO A 89 -11.80 -11.76 -5.16
N LEU A 90 -11.71 -13.07 -4.91
CA LEU A 90 -10.46 -13.71 -4.45
C LEU A 90 -9.33 -13.55 -5.49
N GLU A 91 -9.68 -13.40 -6.76
CA GLU A 91 -8.74 -13.22 -7.86
C GLU A 91 -8.01 -11.87 -7.81
N ILE A 92 -8.42 -10.92 -6.95
CA ILE A 92 -7.69 -9.67 -6.77
C ILE A 92 -6.23 -9.90 -6.35
N GLY A 93 -5.96 -11.01 -5.65
CA GLY A 93 -4.61 -11.45 -5.31
C GLY A 93 -3.73 -11.84 -6.51
N GLN A 94 -4.28 -11.90 -7.73
CA GLN A 94 -3.52 -12.11 -8.98
C GLN A 94 -2.80 -10.84 -9.46
N LEU A 95 -3.20 -9.66 -8.97
CA LEU A 95 -2.61 -8.36 -9.32
C LEU A 95 -1.26 -8.17 -8.63
N LYS A 96 -0.26 -8.99 -8.98
CA LYS A 96 1.02 -9.05 -8.28
C LYS A 96 1.85 -7.76 -8.35
N GLN A 97 1.52 -6.81 -9.22
CA GLN A 97 2.18 -5.50 -9.33
C GLN A 97 1.47 -4.40 -8.54
N LEU A 98 0.37 -4.72 -7.82
CA LEU A 98 -0.43 -3.73 -7.12
C LEU A 98 0.34 -3.14 -5.94
N GLU A 99 0.44 -1.81 -5.93
CA GLU A 99 1.11 -0.99 -4.93
C GLU A 99 0.10 -0.21 -4.07
N CYS A 100 -1.05 0.16 -4.64
CA CYS A 100 -2.10 0.93 -3.97
C CYS A 100 -3.48 0.33 -4.26
N LEU A 101 -4.22 0.03 -3.19
CA LEU A 101 -5.60 -0.44 -3.26
C LEU A 101 -6.46 0.37 -2.27
N ASP A 102 -7.39 1.16 -2.78
CA ASP A 102 -8.36 1.88 -1.96
C ASP A 102 -9.78 1.43 -2.33
N LEU A 103 -10.44 0.79 -1.37
CA LEU A 103 -11.83 0.34 -1.46
C LEU A 103 -12.72 1.01 -0.40
N SER A 104 -12.20 2.04 0.28
CA SER A 104 -12.87 2.66 1.42
C SER A 104 -14.19 3.35 1.06
N ALA A 105 -15.06 3.55 2.05
CA ALA A 105 -16.34 4.25 1.89
C ALA A 105 -17.20 3.64 0.75
N ASN A 106 -17.45 2.33 0.87
CA ASN A 106 -18.31 1.55 -0.02
C ASN A 106 -19.25 0.66 0.82
N LYS A 107 -19.92 -0.31 0.18
CA LYS A 107 -20.79 -1.29 0.83
C LYS A 107 -20.30 -2.73 0.62
N PHE A 108 -18.99 -2.92 0.49
CA PHE A 108 -18.42 -4.27 0.39
C PHE A 108 -18.72 -5.09 1.64
N SER A 109 -18.90 -6.39 1.47
CA SER A 109 -19.35 -7.31 2.52
C SER A 109 -18.64 -8.65 2.45
N GLY A 110 -18.78 -9.44 3.51
CA GLY A 110 -18.10 -10.73 3.66
C GLY A 110 -16.65 -10.60 4.12
N GLU A 111 -15.91 -11.70 4.03
CA GLU A 111 -14.52 -11.77 4.48
C GLU A 111 -13.56 -11.05 3.53
N ILE A 112 -12.52 -10.45 4.10
CA ILE A 112 -11.37 -9.94 3.35
C ILE A 112 -10.65 -11.15 2.73
N PRO A 113 -10.48 -11.22 1.40
CA PRO A 113 -9.88 -12.40 0.78
C PRO A 113 -8.44 -12.64 1.25
N GLN A 114 -8.15 -13.85 1.72
CA GLN A 114 -6.78 -14.24 2.11
C GLN A 114 -5.77 -14.03 0.97
N SER A 115 -6.20 -14.05 -0.28
CA SER A 115 -5.34 -13.80 -1.44
C SER A 115 -4.71 -12.40 -1.46
N LEU A 116 -5.29 -11.42 -0.75
CA LEU A 116 -4.68 -10.09 -0.55
C LEU A 116 -3.35 -10.17 0.20
N SER A 117 -3.18 -11.16 1.09
CA SER A 117 -1.92 -11.39 1.80
C SER A 117 -0.78 -11.80 0.86
N GLY A 118 -1.10 -12.19 -0.37
CA GLY A 118 -0.13 -12.58 -1.41
C GLY A 118 0.24 -11.44 -2.37
N LEU A 119 -0.22 -10.22 -2.14
CA LEU A 119 0.27 -9.02 -2.81
C LEU A 119 1.56 -8.61 -2.10
N ASN A 120 2.69 -8.60 -2.81
CA ASN A 120 4.03 -8.39 -2.22
C ASN A 120 4.56 -6.97 -2.41
N PHE A 121 3.86 -6.13 -3.17
CA PHE A 121 4.25 -4.74 -3.46
C PHE A 121 3.25 -3.74 -2.91
N LEU A 122 2.21 -4.19 -2.21
CA LEU A 122 1.15 -3.36 -1.66
C LEU A 122 1.74 -2.47 -0.56
N ALA A 123 1.80 -1.17 -0.84
CA ALA A 123 2.31 -0.14 0.06
C ALA A 123 1.17 0.64 0.71
N TYR A 124 0.01 0.69 0.06
CA TYR A 124 -1.19 1.35 0.57
C TYR A 124 -2.41 0.44 0.40
N LEU A 125 -3.14 0.26 1.50
CA LEU A 125 -4.43 -0.41 1.53
C LEU A 125 -5.37 0.41 2.40
N ASN A 126 -6.59 0.63 1.93
CA ASN A 126 -7.66 1.19 2.73
C ASN A 126 -8.98 0.44 2.45
N LEU A 127 -9.52 -0.18 3.51
CA LEU A 127 -10.77 -0.96 3.49
C LEU A 127 -11.83 -0.34 4.42
N SER A 128 -11.54 0.85 4.97
CA SER A 128 -12.38 1.49 6.00
C SER A 128 -13.77 1.83 5.46
N HIS A 129 -14.73 1.98 6.38
CA HIS A 129 -16.11 2.35 6.08
C HIS A 129 -16.76 1.45 5.03
N ASN A 130 -16.71 0.14 5.29
CA ASN A 130 -17.40 -0.91 4.55
C ASN A 130 -18.18 -1.81 5.51
N ASN A 131 -18.69 -2.93 5.03
CA ASN A 131 -19.41 -3.94 5.81
C ASN A 131 -18.67 -5.29 5.81
N PHE A 132 -17.33 -5.26 5.81
CA PHE A 132 -16.51 -6.46 5.90
C PHE A 132 -16.69 -7.16 7.24
N SER A 133 -16.52 -8.48 7.24
CA SER A 133 -16.72 -9.33 8.41
C SER A 133 -15.64 -10.41 8.54
N GLY A 134 -15.53 -11.00 9.73
CA GLY A 134 -14.60 -12.09 10.01
C GLY A 134 -13.18 -11.64 10.34
N ARG A 135 -12.25 -12.59 10.32
CA ARG A 135 -10.87 -12.37 10.73
C ARG A 135 -10.08 -11.63 9.64
N ILE A 136 -9.31 -10.61 10.04
CA ILE A 136 -8.35 -9.95 9.15
C ILE A 136 -7.27 -10.95 8.74
N PRO A 137 -7.02 -11.15 7.42
CA PRO A 137 -5.95 -12.01 6.93
C PRO A 137 -4.59 -11.55 7.44
N SER A 138 -3.86 -12.44 8.12
CA SER A 138 -2.48 -12.16 8.50
C SER A 138 -1.54 -12.37 7.31
N GLY A 139 -0.52 -11.52 7.19
CA GLY A 139 0.47 -11.58 6.13
C GLY A 139 1.46 -10.42 6.23
N THR A 140 2.68 -10.64 5.75
CA THR A 140 3.82 -9.73 5.99
C THR A 140 3.55 -8.26 5.65
N GLN A 141 2.75 -7.97 4.62
CA GLN A 141 2.36 -6.60 4.28
C GLN A 141 1.11 -6.11 5.00
N LEU A 142 0.16 -7.00 5.31
CA LEU A 142 -1.10 -6.63 5.98
C LEU A 142 -0.90 -6.38 7.48
N ASP A 143 0.05 -7.08 8.10
CA ASP A 143 0.40 -6.95 9.51
C ASP A 143 1.03 -5.59 9.84
N GLY A 144 1.62 -4.92 8.84
CA GLY A 144 2.21 -3.58 8.98
C GLY A 144 1.22 -2.43 8.76
N LEU A 145 -0.04 -2.73 8.43
CA LEU A 145 -1.06 -1.71 8.19
C LEU A 145 -1.74 -1.30 9.50
N GLY A 146 -1.98 0.01 9.66
CA GLY A 146 -2.59 0.55 10.86
C GLY A 146 -4.08 0.25 10.99
N ILE A 147 -4.61 0.43 12.21
CA ILE A 147 -6.03 0.25 12.59
C ILE A 147 -6.98 1.04 11.68
N SER A 148 -6.59 2.24 11.25
CA SER A 148 -7.38 3.11 10.37
C SER A 148 -7.75 2.46 9.03
N THR A 149 -6.96 1.52 8.53
CA THR A 149 -7.23 0.75 7.30
C THR A 149 -8.56 0.00 7.37
N TYR A 150 -8.97 -0.42 8.57
CA TYR A 150 -10.10 -1.32 8.79
C TYR A 150 -11.25 -0.64 9.54
N GLU A 151 -11.10 0.64 9.88
CA GLU A 151 -12.08 1.42 10.65
C GLU A 151 -13.48 1.39 10.01
N GLY A 152 -14.54 1.45 10.81
CA GLY A 152 -15.92 1.50 10.31
C GLY A 152 -16.48 0.17 9.81
N ASN A 153 -15.73 -0.93 9.88
CA ASN A 153 -16.23 -2.29 9.65
C ASN A 153 -16.53 -2.98 11.00
N THR A 154 -17.80 -3.08 11.38
CA THR A 154 -18.20 -3.52 12.73
C THR A 154 -17.98 -5.01 13.00
N GLU A 155 -17.97 -5.84 11.95
CA GLU A 155 -17.88 -7.30 12.07
C GLU A 155 -16.46 -7.84 11.86
N LEU A 156 -15.46 -6.96 11.65
CA LEU A 156 -14.06 -7.38 11.56
C LEU A 156 -13.47 -7.64 12.95
N CYS A 157 -12.61 -8.65 13.00
CA CYS A 157 -11.89 -9.07 14.20
C CYS A 157 -10.45 -9.49 13.89
N GLY A 158 -9.61 -9.59 14.93
CA GLY A 158 -8.21 -9.96 14.83
C GLY A 158 -7.28 -8.77 14.62
N LYS A 159 -5.99 -8.97 14.88
CA LYS A 159 -4.96 -7.93 14.73
C LYS A 159 -4.99 -7.34 13.31
N PRO A 160 -4.86 -6.01 13.15
CA PRO A 160 -4.53 -5.00 14.16
C PRO A 160 -5.73 -4.47 14.99
N LEU A 161 -6.96 -4.94 14.76
CA LEU A 161 -8.12 -4.48 15.52
C LEU A 161 -8.15 -5.07 16.95
N PRO A 162 -8.72 -4.33 17.93
CA PRO A 162 -8.88 -4.83 19.30
C PRO A 162 -9.97 -5.91 19.44
N ASN A 163 -10.84 -6.06 18.44
CA ASN A 163 -11.94 -7.03 18.46
C ASN A 163 -11.41 -8.47 18.38
N ILE A 164 -11.75 -9.29 19.37
CA ILE A 164 -11.36 -10.70 19.45
C ILE A 164 -12.24 -11.53 18.50
N CYS A 165 -11.64 -12.47 17.77
CA CYS A 165 -12.40 -13.34 16.87
C CYS A 165 -13.06 -14.51 17.61
N PRO A 166 -14.25 -14.96 17.16
CA PRO A 166 -14.87 -16.17 17.68
C PRO A 166 -13.93 -17.38 17.53
N GLY A 167 -13.63 -18.07 18.63
CA GLY A 167 -12.69 -19.19 18.68
C GLY A 167 -11.30 -18.87 19.25
N ASP A 168 -10.97 -17.58 19.43
CA ASP A 168 -9.83 -17.13 20.25
C ASP A 168 -10.25 -16.81 21.70
N GLU A 169 -11.47 -17.19 22.09
CA GLU A 169 -11.91 -17.05 23.48
C GLU A 169 -10.95 -17.83 24.37
N PRO A 170 -10.34 -17.18 25.38
CA PRO A 170 -9.44 -17.87 26.30
C PRO A 170 -10.25 -18.95 27.03
N SER A 171 -9.95 -20.20 26.71
CA SER A 171 -10.44 -21.36 27.44
C SER A 171 -9.76 -21.39 28.80
N ASP A 172 -10.20 -20.55 29.73
CA ASP A 172 -10.23 -20.82 31.16
C ASP A 172 -10.93 -19.68 31.92
N ILE A 173 -11.91 -20.08 32.72
CA ILE A 173 -12.58 -19.23 33.70
C ILE A 173 -11.56 -18.84 34.78
N PHE A 174 -11.12 -17.59 34.75
CA PHE A 174 -10.79 -16.85 35.96
C PHE A 174 -11.13 -15.38 35.74
N GLN A 175 -12.26 -14.93 36.29
CA GLN A 175 -12.42 -13.51 36.59
C GLN A 175 -11.40 -13.16 37.67
N PRO A 176 -10.60 -12.11 37.45
CA PRO A 176 -10.60 -11.04 38.44
C PRO A 176 -11.22 -9.78 37.81
N SER A 177 -12.07 -9.16 38.61
CA SER A 177 -12.51 -7.77 38.59
C SER A 177 -11.77 -6.84 37.61
N LEU A 178 -12.59 -6.17 36.79
CA LEU A 178 -12.35 -4.84 36.24
C LEU A 178 -11.44 -4.01 37.16
N ASN A 179 -10.20 -3.82 36.73
CA ASN A 179 -9.37 -2.69 37.10
C ASN A 179 -8.82 -2.08 35.81
N GLU A 180 -8.78 -0.76 35.82
CA GLU A 180 -8.68 0.15 34.69
C GLU A 180 -7.43 -0.03 33.83
N SER A 181 -7.63 0.27 32.54
CA SER A 181 -6.64 0.83 31.61
C SER A 181 -5.31 0.10 31.44
N GLU A 182 -5.25 -0.78 30.44
CA GLU A 182 -4.05 -0.92 29.62
C GLU A 182 -4.46 -0.67 28.17
N VAL A 183 -4.56 0.63 27.85
CA VAL A 183 -4.33 1.09 26.49
C VAL A 183 -2.85 0.85 26.25
N GLU A 184 -2.48 -0.21 25.52
CA GLU A 184 -1.15 -0.33 24.94
C GLU A 184 -1.04 0.77 23.88
N ASP A 185 -0.64 1.93 24.37
CA ASP A 185 -0.47 3.16 23.62
C ASP A 185 0.80 2.98 22.78
N ASP A 186 0.68 2.92 21.46
CA ASP A 186 1.82 2.96 20.53
C ASP A 186 2.73 4.18 20.81
N ASN A 187 2.21 5.21 21.50
CA ASN A 187 3.00 6.33 22.00
C ASN A 187 3.97 5.95 23.13
N GLU A 188 3.77 4.88 23.88
CA GLU A 188 4.68 4.52 24.97
C GLU A 188 6.05 4.08 24.41
N TYR A 189 6.06 3.24 23.38
CA TYR A 189 7.30 2.83 22.73
C TYR A 189 8.00 4.00 22.02
N GLU A 190 7.27 4.85 21.29
CA GLU A 190 7.85 6.07 20.69
C GLU A 190 8.38 7.04 21.75
N ARG A 191 7.66 7.19 22.87
CA ARG A 191 8.07 8.07 23.98
C ARG A 191 9.30 7.53 24.68
N TRP A 192 9.40 6.23 24.94
CA TRP A 192 10.60 5.62 25.51
C TRP A 192 11.78 5.62 24.55
N LEU A 193 11.55 5.49 23.24
CA LEU A 193 12.58 5.68 22.21
C LEU A 193 13.10 7.12 22.23
N TYR A 194 12.22 8.12 22.28
CA TYR A 194 12.63 9.52 22.36
C TYR A 194 13.35 9.83 23.68
N VAL A 195 12.83 9.34 24.80
CA VAL A 195 13.46 9.51 26.12
C VAL A 195 14.84 8.87 26.16
N SER A 196 15.00 7.64 25.64
CA SER A 196 16.30 6.97 25.59
C SER A 196 17.27 7.66 24.63
N ALA A 197 16.80 8.18 23.49
CA ALA A 197 17.61 8.98 22.58
C ALA A 197 18.13 10.27 23.26
N VAL A 198 17.27 10.99 23.98
CA VAL A 198 17.64 12.23 24.69
C VAL A 198 18.61 11.96 25.85
N VAL A 199 18.36 10.90 26.63
CA VAL A 199 19.23 10.49 27.73
C VAL A 199 20.58 9.97 27.21
N GLY A 200 20.58 9.22 26.11
CA GLY A 200 21.79 8.74 25.44
C GLY A 200 22.64 9.89 24.91
N PHE A 201 22.02 10.88 24.24
CA PHE A 201 22.72 12.05 23.76
C PHE A 201 23.27 12.89 24.92
N SER A 202 22.49 13.08 25.98
CA SER A 202 22.91 13.85 27.15
C SER A 202 24.08 13.20 27.89
N SER A 203 24.01 11.90 28.15
CA SER A 203 25.08 11.17 28.86
C SER A 203 26.39 11.14 28.08
N THR A 204 26.33 10.94 26.76
CA THR A 204 27.52 10.90 25.90
C THR A 204 28.12 12.29 25.67
N PHE A 205 27.30 13.30 25.41
CA PHE A 205 27.75 14.68 25.19
C PHE A 205 28.42 15.27 26.44
N TRP A 206 27.80 15.12 27.61
CA TRP A 206 28.38 15.61 28.86
C TRP A 206 29.55 14.76 29.37
N GLY A 207 29.57 13.45 29.09
CA GLY A 207 30.73 12.60 29.39
C GLY A 207 31.95 12.97 28.55
N PHE A 208 31.76 13.22 27.25
CA PHE A 208 32.85 13.62 26.35
C PHE A 208 33.36 15.04 26.65
N ILE A 209 32.47 15.99 26.92
CA ILE A 209 32.86 17.34 27.34
C ILE A 209 33.51 17.33 28.72
N GLY A 210 32.97 16.56 29.67
CA GLY A 210 33.53 16.42 31.02
C GLY A 210 34.94 15.84 31.01
N THR A 211 35.20 14.82 30.20
CA THR A 211 36.55 14.24 30.03
C THR A 211 37.54 15.22 29.40
N LEU A 212 37.09 16.04 28.44
CA LEU A 212 37.90 17.11 27.85
C LEU A 212 38.19 18.27 28.81
N VAL A 213 37.26 18.60 29.71
CA VAL A 213 37.40 19.71 30.68
C VAL A 213 38.24 19.31 31.90
N LEU A 214 38.09 18.10 32.41
CA LEU A 214 38.80 17.63 33.61
C LEU A 214 40.27 17.31 33.35
N ASN A 215 40.63 16.86 32.14
CA ASN A 215 42.00 16.47 31.85
C ASN A 215 42.75 17.56 31.07
N ARG A 216 43.52 18.37 31.81
CA ARG A 216 44.26 19.53 31.29
C ARG A 216 45.18 19.21 30.10
N ARG A 217 45.69 17.98 30.01
CA ARG A 217 46.53 17.51 28.88
C ARG A 217 45.72 17.24 27.61
N TRP A 218 44.52 16.66 27.75
CA TRP A 218 43.65 16.32 26.62
C TRP A 218 43.07 17.57 25.98
N ARG A 219 42.72 18.57 26.81
CA ARG A 219 42.29 19.88 26.33
C ARG A 219 43.29 20.51 25.37
N HIS A 220 44.58 20.54 25.74
CA HIS A 220 45.63 21.12 24.90
C HIS A 220 45.84 20.31 23.61
N ALA A 221 45.86 18.98 23.68
CA ALA A 221 46.00 18.13 22.50
C ALA A 221 44.83 18.31 21.52
N TYR A 222 43.60 18.45 22.04
CA TYR A 222 42.41 18.67 21.24
C TYR A 222 42.44 20.04 20.52
N PHE A 223 42.81 21.11 21.21
CA PHE A 223 42.94 22.43 20.58
C PHE A 223 44.02 22.46 19.49
N LEU A 224 45.18 21.84 19.74
CA LEU A 224 46.26 21.70 18.75
C LEU A 224 45.80 20.93 17.50
N PHE A 225 45.00 19.88 17.69
CA PHE A 225 44.42 19.13 16.59
C PHE A 225 43.43 19.98 15.77
N LEU A 226 42.54 20.73 16.43
CA LEU A 226 41.58 21.61 15.75
C LEU A 226 42.26 22.72 14.96
N GLU A 227 43.33 23.31 15.49
CA GLU A 227 44.11 24.33 14.78
C GLU A 227 44.74 23.76 13.50
N ASN A 228 45.36 22.57 13.59
CA ASN A 228 45.96 21.90 12.44
C ASN A 228 44.90 21.48 11.40
N LEU A 229 43.71 21.07 11.85
CA LEU A 229 42.59 20.75 10.95
C LEU A 229 42.07 21.99 10.22
N LYS A 230 41.91 23.10 10.94
CA LYS A 230 41.48 24.39 10.39
C LYS A 230 42.43 24.87 9.30
N GLU A 231 43.74 24.79 9.53
CA GLU A 231 44.74 25.17 8.54
C GLU A 231 44.66 24.30 7.28
N LYS A 232 44.53 22.97 7.43
CA LYS A 232 44.37 22.05 6.30
C LYS A 232 43.11 22.34 5.49
N ILE A 233 41.98 22.58 6.15
CA ILE A 233 40.71 22.90 5.48
C ILE A 233 40.81 24.26 4.79
N TYR A 234 41.40 25.25 5.44
CA TYR A 234 41.56 26.59 4.88
C TYR A 234 42.43 26.57 3.62
N VAL A 235 43.57 25.88 3.66
CA VAL A 235 44.45 25.72 2.49
C VAL A 235 43.73 24.93 1.39
N ALA A 236 43.07 23.82 1.71
CA ALA A 236 42.33 23.03 0.72
C ALA A 236 41.20 23.83 0.04
N THR A 237 40.48 24.63 0.82
CA THR A 237 39.40 25.51 0.33
C THR A 237 39.96 26.60 -0.55
N THR A 238 41.02 27.28 -0.11
CA THR A 238 41.68 28.35 -0.86
C THR A 238 42.26 27.83 -2.18
N VAL A 239 42.89 26.66 -2.18
CA VAL A 239 43.42 26.01 -3.39
C VAL A 239 42.29 25.60 -4.35
N ARG A 240 41.18 25.04 -3.83
CA ARG A 240 40.01 24.70 -4.66
C ARG A 240 39.37 25.93 -5.29
N ILE A 241 39.18 27.01 -4.53
CA ILE A 241 38.61 28.28 -5.02
C ILE A 241 39.51 28.88 -6.11
N ASN A 242 40.83 28.98 -5.86
CA ASN A 242 41.77 29.50 -6.85
C ASN A 242 41.84 28.65 -8.12
N LYS A 243 41.68 27.33 -8.02
CA LYS A 243 41.63 26.42 -9.18
C LYS A 243 40.34 26.57 -9.99
N LEU A 244 39.23 26.95 -9.35
CA LEU A 244 37.95 27.27 -10.00
C LEU A 244 38.00 28.63 -10.73
N GLN A 245 38.59 29.65 -10.11
CA GLN A 245 38.75 30.98 -10.72
C GLN A 245 39.67 30.98 -11.96
N ARG A 246 40.62 30.04 -12.08
CA ARG A 246 41.48 29.89 -13.28
C ARG A 246 40.83 29.13 -14.44
N ARG A 247 39.63 28.58 -14.25
CA ARG A 247 38.89 27.80 -15.28
C ARG A 247 37.71 28.56 -15.90
N ILE A 248 37.45 29.79 -15.45
CA ILE A 248 36.47 30.75 -15.98
C ILE A 248 37.27 31.83 -16.70
#